data_AF-A0A0H4PCN4-F1
#
_entry.id   AF-A0A0H4PCN4-F1
#
_cell.length_a   1.000
_cell.length_b   1.000
_cell.length_c   1.000
_cell.angle_alpha   90.00
_cell.angle_beta   90.00
_cell.angle_gamma   90.00
#
_symmetry.space_group_name_H-M   'P 1'
#
loop_
_entity.id
_entity.type
_entity.pdbx_description
1 polymer ?
#
loop_
_entity_poly.entity_id
_entity_poly.type
_entity_poly.pdbx_seq_one_letter_code
_entity_poly.pdbx_strand_id
1 'polypeptide(L)'
;MKLEFKNKTTQLLILLIIASCTYGFISKAPRQHHPRINASKEVEIQPQKLSNFTLADGEEYKLVNSSIKQFYTIAFSGEIVKFDTLTIGKGSGRYLTSNLIITPDSIIANRVTNVTARTAIKHQLKLKNEISIKIERGLSSSTVTIINENDTLSFSSDFIGMNQPFIHSSGTEIKVDTFEFICEDYKSDVFVFGDSYVSSANPSRWPYYIHAAGYQFLCDGLPGGKSKDSYDFINAAFSIHKPKYAIWCLGMNDKSDVERVANDEWKAYVEKVIKLCDESNVTLIFATVPTVEIRNNRGKNDFVRASGYRYIDFDEAVSDGEGNWKAGMLAKDGVHPAEIGAKAMADRFMADFPEIKNYIR
;
A
#
# COMPACT_ATOMS: atom_id res chain seq x y z
N MET A 1 -86.80 29.13 -25.20
CA MET A 1 -86.73 27.88 -25.99
C MET A 1 -85.40 27.85 -26.75
N LYS A 2 -84.47 26.99 -26.32
CA LYS A 2 -83.27 26.45 -27.00
C LYS A 2 -82.40 25.83 -25.89
N LEU A 3 -82.68 24.58 -25.56
CA LEU A 3 -81.96 23.37 -25.97
C LEU A 3 -80.62 23.20 -25.25
N GLU A 4 -80.67 22.42 -24.17
CA GLU A 4 -79.55 21.68 -23.60
C GLU A 4 -79.05 20.63 -24.60
N PHE A 5 -77.73 20.45 -24.66
CA PHE A 5 -77.14 19.15 -25.00
C PHE A 5 -75.95 18.85 -24.07
N LYS A 6 -76.17 17.82 -23.25
CA LYS A 6 -75.17 17.03 -22.55
C LYS A 6 -74.19 16.44 -23.56
N ASN A 7 -72.89 16.49 -23.27
CA ASN A 7 -72.01 15.39 -23.67
C ASN A 7 -70.79 15.28 -22.74
N LYS A 8 -70.93 14.41 -21.73
CA LYS A 8 -69.92 14.02 -20.73
C LYS A 8 -68.86 13.05 -21.28
N THR A 9 -68.75 12.91 -22.59
CA THR A 9 -67.87 11.92 -23.25
C THR A 9 -66.57 12.52 -23.78
N THR A 10 -66.46 13.84 -23.87
CA THR A 10 -65.26 14.51 -24.42
C THR A 10 -64.22 14.89 -23.36
N GLN A 11 -64.59 14.93 -22.08
CA GLN A 11 -63.65 15.15 -20.96
C GLN A 11 -62.91 13.89 -20.52
N LEU A 12 -63.36 12.69 -20.93
CA LEU A 12 -62.67 11.43 -20.62
C LEU A 12 -61.52 11.11 -21.60
N LEU A 13 -61.53 11.72 -22.79
CA LEU A 13 -60.50 11.46 -23.82
C LEU A 13 -59.22 12.30 -23.62
N ILE A 14 -59.32 13.45 -22.95
CA ILE A 14 -58.16 14.33 -22.67
C ILE A 14 -57.39 13.87 -21.43
N LEU A 15 -58.05 13.19 -20.48
CA LEU A 15 -57.38 12.57 -19.32
C LEU A 15 -56.65 11.26 -19.64
N LEU A 16 -56.99 10.59 -20.75
CA LEU A 16 -56.32 9.36 -21.21
C LEU A 16 -55.05 9.61 -22.04
N ILE A 17 -54.87 10.84 -22.56
CA ILE A 17 -53.67 11.25 -23.31
C ILE A 17 -52.59 11.83 -22.38
N ILE A 18 -52.93 12.21 -21.15
CA ILE A 18 -51.96 12.68 -20.14
C ILE A 18 -51.48 11.54 -19.21
N ALA A 19 -52.22 10.42 -19.13
CA ALA A 19 -51.83 9.23 -18.38
C ALA A 19 -50.94 8.23 -19.14
N SER A 20 -50.62 8.50 -20.42
CA SER A 20 -49.80 7.64 -21.28
C SER A 20 -48.35 8.15 -21.46
N CYS A 21 -47.94 9.20 -20.74
CA CYS A 21 -46.56 9.72 -20.72
C CYS A 21 -45.78 9.46 -19.42
N THR A 22 -46.30 8.65 -18.48
CA THR A 22 -45.60 8.34 -17.20
C THR A 22 -45.47 6.86 -16.86
N TYR A 23 -45.69 5.96 -17.82
CA TYR A 23 -45.25 4.57 -17.73
C TYR A 23 -44.07 4.33 -18.69
N GLY A 24 -42.99 5.07 -18.43
CA GLY A 24 -41.67 4.71 -18.93
C GLY A 24 -41.24 3.42 -18.24
N PHE A 25 -41.21 2.35 -19.01
CA PHE A 25 -40.62 1.06 -18.67
C PHE A 25 -39.40 1.22 -17.76
N ILE A 26 -39.50 0.74 -16.51
CA ILE A 26 -38.34 0.17 -15.82
C ILE A 26 -38.11 -1.19 -16.48
N SER A 27 -37.57 -1.16 -17.71
CA SER A 27 -36.82 -2.30 -18.19
C SER A 27 -35.53 -2.29 -17.38
N LYS A 28 -35.29 -3.35 -16.62
CA LYS A 28 -33.93 -3.69 -16.23
C LYS A 28 -33.17 -3.82 -17.54
N ALA A 29 -32.40 -2.80 -17.89
CA ALA A 29 -31.45 -2.89 -19.00
C ALA A 29 -30.66 -4.19 -18.76
N PRO A 30 -30.61 -5.12 -19.73
CA PRO A 30 -29.75 -6.27 -19.60
C PRO A 30 -28.34 -5.72 -19.36
N ARG A 31 -27.67 -6.22 -18.30
CA ARG A 31 -26.27 -5.90 -18.01
C ARG A 31 -25.53 -5.89 -19.33
N GLN A 32 -25.11 -4.71 -19.78
CA GLN A 32 -24.22 -4.64 -20.93
C GLN A 32 -23.03 -5.49 -20.53
N HIS A 33 -22.81 -6.56 -21.28
CA HIS A 33 -21.59 -7.34 -21.17
C HIS A 33 -20.46 -6.35 -21.37
N HIS A 34 -19.77 -6.02 -20.27
CA HIS A 34 -18.53 -5.28 -20.32
C HIS A 34 -17.66 -5.94 -21.40
N PRO A 35 -17.08 -5.14 -22.32
CA PRO A 35 -16.14 -5.69 -23.29
C PRO A 35 -15.13 -6.54 -22.52
N ARG A 36 -14.89 -7.77 -22.99
CA ARG A 36 -13.89 -8.67 -22.41
C ARG A 36 -12.62 -7.87 -22.19
N ILE A 37 -12.40 -7.46 -20.95
CA ILE A 37 -11.15 -6.88 -20.49
C ILE A 37 -10.15 -7.98 -20.80
N ASN A 38 -9.22 -7.72 -21.71
CA ASN A 38 -8.07 -8.58 -21.95
C ASN A 38 -7.57 -9.06 -20.60
N ALA A 39 -7.51 -10.38 -20.40
CA ALA A 39 -7.11 -10.98 -19.13
C ALA A 39 -5.92 -10.19 -18.59
N SER A 40 -6.15 -9.47 -17.49
CA SER A 40 -5.12 -8.66 -16.87
C SER A 40 -3.94 -9.58 -16.66
N LYS A 41 -2.75 -9.19 -17.14
CA LYS A 41 -1.50 -9.89 -16.79
C LYS A 41 -1.56 -10.11 -15.28
N GLU A 42 -1.65 -11.37 -14.86
CA GLU A 42 -1.79 -11.68 -13.44
C GLU A 42 -0.60 -11.09 -12.69
N VAL A 43 -0.86 -10.51 -11.52
CA VAL A 43 0.23 -10.01 -10.66
C VAL A 43 1.04 -11.22 -10.24
N GLU A 44 2.34 -11.20 -10.52
CA GLU A 44 3.23 -12.27 -10.08
C GLU A 44 3.42 -12.18 -8.56
N ILE A 45 2.97 -13.22 -7.85
CA ILE A 45 3.03 -13.28 -6.39
C ILE A 45 4.19 -14.18 -5.97
N GLN A 46 5.21 -13.58 -5.38
CA GLN A 46 6.32 -14.31 -4.76
C GLN A 46 5.94 -14.77 -3.34
N PRO A 47 6.46 -15.91 -2.87
CA PRO A 47 6.14 -16.44 -1.56
C PRO A 47 6.75 -15.58 -0.43
N GLN A 48 6.17 -15.67 0.76
CA GLN A 48 6.72 -15.04 1.96
C GLN A 48 7.97 -15.75 2.48
N LYS A 49 8.11 -17.05 2.17
CA LYS A 49 9.17 -17.94 2.62
C LYS A 49 9.62 -18.88 1.50
N LEU A 50 10.92 -19.07 1.39
CA LEU A 50 11.57 -20.12 0.60
C LEU A 50 12.38 -21.02 1.55
N SER A 51 12.47 -22.31 1.26
CA SER A 51 13.18 -23.27 2.10
C SER A 51 13.74 -24.41 1.26
N ASN A 52 14.83 -25.02 1.73
CA ASN A 52 15.45 -26.20 1.16
C ASN A 52 15.82 -26.05 -0.33
N PHE A 53 16.57 -25.01 -0.66
CA PHE A 53 17.06 -24.76 -2.02
C PHE A 53 18.55 -24.45 -2.03
N THR A 54 19.20 -24.55 -3.17
CA THR A 54 20.59 -24.11 -3.34
C THR A 54 20.58 -22.70 -3.93
N LEU A 55 21.28 -21.77 -3.27
CA LEU A 55 21.65 -20.49 -3.84
C LEU A 55 22.99 -20.67 -4.55
N ALA A 56 22.97 -20.81 -5.87
CA ALA A 56 24.19 -20.95 -6.68
C ALA A 56 24.82 -19.58 -7.03
N ASP A 57 26.04 -19.61 -7.54
CA ASP A 57 26.76 -18.41 -7.98
C ASP A 57 25.97 -17.63 -9.06
N GLY A 58 25.80 -16.33 -8.84
CA GLY A 58 25.06 -15.43 -9.73
C GLY A 58 23.54 -15.46 -9.56
N GLU A 59 22.98 -16.38 -8.75
CA GLU A 59 21.53 -16.46 -8.54
C GLU A 59 21.00 -15.35 -7.63
N GLU A 60 19.74 -14.99 -7.83
CA GLU A 60 18.97 -14.08 -6.98
C GLU A 60 17.60 -14.69 -6.69
N TYR A 61 17.21 -14.69 -5.42
CA TYR A 61 15.86 -15.10 -4.99
C TYR A 61 15.16 -13.93 -4.34
N LYS A 62 13.85 -13.83 -4.57
CA LYS A 62 13.00 -12.76 -4.07
C LYS A 62 11.82 -13.32 -3.29
N LEU A 63 11.37 -12.56 -2.31
CA LEU A 63 10.16 -12.84 -1.56
C LEU A 63 9.04 -11.89 -1.97
N VAL A 64 7.90 -12.07 -1.31
CA VAL A 64 6.70 -11.26 -1.44
C VAL A 64 6.99 -9.76 -1.52
N ASN A 65 6.28 -9.08 -2.44
CA ASN A 65 6.45 -7.67 -2.69
C ASN A 65 5.64 -6.83 -1.70
N SER A 66 6.26 -5.85 -1.02
CA SER A 66 5.57 -4.98 -0.06
C SER A 66 6.26 -3.62 0.10
N SER A 67 5.50 -2.56 0.38
CA SER A 67 6.08 -1.26 0.78
C SER A 67 6.09 -1.03 2.30
N ILE A 68 5.90 -2.12 3.06
CA ILE A 68 6.13 -2.17 4.51
C ILE A 68 7.58 -1.72 4.82
N LYS A 69 7.71 -0.76 5.75
CA LYS A 69 8.98 -0.12 6.14
C LYS A 69 9.33 -0.30 7.61
N GLN A 70 8.41 -0.82 8.41
CA GLN A 70 8.54 -0.96 9.85
C GLN A 70 8.06 -2.35 10.30
N PHE A 71 8.51 -2.79 11.48
CA PHE A 71 8.04 -4.00 12.15
C PHE A 71 8.10 -5.26 11.29
N TYR A 72 9.25 -5.44 10.62
CA TYR A 72 9.50 -6.63 9.84
C TYR A 72 10.85 -7.25 10.20
N THR A 73 11.00 -8.53 9.90
CA THR A 73 12.26 -9.26 9.93
C THR A 73 12.53 -9.86 8.56
N ILE A 74 13.76 -9.74 8.09
CA ILE A 74 14.29 -10.58 7.00
C ILE A 74 15.21 -11.61 7.65
N ALA A 75 14.92 -12.88 7.47
CA ALA A 75 15.68 -13.99 8.04
C ALA A 75 16.22 -14.90 6.94
N PHE A 76 17.48 -15.30 7.08
CA PHE A 76 18.16 -16.21 6.16
C PHE A 76 19.02 -17.19 6.96
N SER A 77 19.03 -18.46 6.59
CA SER A 77 19.97 -19.44 7.13
C SER A 77 20.31 -20.54 6.13
N GLY A 78 21.51 -21.10 6.25
CA GLY A 78 21.95 -22.24 5.44
C GLY A 78 23.38 -22.69 5.70
N GLU A 79 23.76 -23.77 5.03
CA GLU A 79 25.10 -24.35 5.01
C GLU A 79 25.92 -23.74 3.85
N ILE A 80 27.04 -23.11 4.16
CA ILE A 80 28.00 -22.57 3.20
C ILE A 80 28.75 -23.74 2.53
N VAL A 81 28.65 -23.83 1.22
CA VAL A 81 29.48 -24.73 0.39
C VAL A 81 30.74 -23.97 -0.08
N LYS A 82 30.55 -22.72 -0.48
CA LYS A 82 31.62 -21.80 -0.91
C LYS A 82 31.20 -20.38 -0.55
N PHE A 83 32.11 -19.55 -0.07
CA PHE A 83 31.79 -18.16 0.27
C PHE A 83 32.77 -17.17 -0.35
N ASP A 84 32.22 -16.18 -1.02
CA ASP A 84 32.92 -14.96 -1.44
C ASP A 84 32.07 -13.76 -1.03
N THR A 85 31.00 -13.48 -1.78
CA THR A 85 30.07 -12.40 -1.47
C THR A 85 28.62 -12.88 -1.40
N LEU A 86 27.91 -12.51 -0.34
CA LEU A 86 26.46 -12.65 -0.21
C LEU A 86 25.83 -11.27 -0.04
N THR A 87 24.85 -10.95 -0.89
CA THR A 87 24.04 -9.75 -0.73
C THR A 87 22.66 -10.12 -0.22
N ILE A 88 22.19 -9.47 0.84
CA ILE A 88 20.83 -9.61 1.36
C ILE A 88 20.21 -8.22 1.55
N GLY A 89 18.99 -8.03 1.09
CA GLY A 89 18.40 -6.69 1.06
C GLY A 89 16.89 -6.65 0.89
N LYS A 90 16.35 -5.44 0.75
CA LYS A 90 14.94 -5.19 0.41
C LYS A 90 14.84 -4.03 -0.57
N GLY A 91 14.42 -4.37 -1.80
CA GLY A 91 14.50 -3.54 -3.00
C GLY A 91 15.92 -3.30 -3.51
N SER A 92 16.08 -2.96 -4.79
CA SER A 92 17.39 -2.66 -5.39
C SER A 92 17.38 -1.37 -6.21
N GLY A 93 18.49 -0.62 -6.16
CA GLY A 93 18.82 0.43 -7.13
C GLY A 93 17.90 1.66 -7.16
N ARG A 94 17.05 1.87 -6.16
CA ARG A 94 16.10 3.00 -6.12
C ARG A 94 15.91 3.60 -4.73
N TYR A 95 15.21 4.72 -4.66
CA TYR A 95 14.86 5.41 -3.42
C TYR A 95 14.26 4.46 -2.37
N LEU A 96 14.73 4.57 -1.13
CA LEU A 96 14.37 3.75 0.04
C LEU A 96 14.58 2.25 -0.18
N THR A 97 15.79 1.90 -0.62
CA THR A 97 16.29 0.52 -0.66
C THR A 97 17.50 0.37 0.26
N SER A 98 17.67 -0.82 0.84
CA SER A 98 18.86 -1.18 1.59
C SER A 98 19.29 -2.60 1.28
N ASN A 99 20.60 -2.80 1.31
CA ASN A 99 21.21 -4.12 1.27
C ASN A 99 22.46 -4.16 2.14
N LEU A 100 22.81 -5.37 2.54
CA LEU A 100 24.07 -5.73 3.16
C LEU A 100 24.85 -6.55 2.13
N ILE A 101 26.09 -6.16 1.87
CA ILE A 101 27.05 -6.96 1.11
C ILE A 101 28.02 -7.55 2.15
N ILE A 102 28.01 -8.87 2.28
CA ILE A 102 28.81 -9.61 3.26
C ILE A 102 29.95 -10.28 2.50
N THR A 103 31.18 -9.96 2.88
CA THR A 103 32.44 -10.51 2.34
C THR A 103 33.15 -11.32 3.43
N PRO A 104 34.29 -11.99 3.15
CA PRO A 104 35.00 -12.77 4.16
C PRO A 104 35.54 -11.93 5.34
N ASP A 105 35.74 -10.62 5.14
CA ASP A 105 36.40 -9.73 6.08
C ASP A 105 35.58 -8.49 6.45
N SER A 106 34.45 -8.23 5.76
CA SER A 106 33.68 -7.02 5.94
C SER A 106 32.19 -7.18 5.65
N ILE A 107 31.41 -6.32 6.28
CA ILE A 107 30.01 -6.09 5.95
C ILE A 107 29.87 -4.66 5.49
N ILE A 108 29.31 -4.48 4.30
CA ILE A 108 29.03 -3.19 3.71
C ILE A 108 27.51 -3.00 3.74
N ALA A 109 27.04 -2.10 4.59
CA ALA A 109 25.65 -1.66 4.58
C ALA A 109 25.49 -0.52 3.57
N ASN A 110 24.59 -0.72 2.60
CA ASN A 110 24.19 0.31 1.65
C ASN A 110 22.74 0.72 1.91
N ARG A 111 22.48 2.02 1.87
CA ARG A 111 21.14 2.59 1.86
C ARG A 111 21.03 3.64 0.78
N VAL A 112 20.00 3.53 -0.04
CA VAL A 112 19.69 4.51 -1.09
C VAL A 112 18.48 5.32 -0.63
N THR A 113 18.66 6.61 -0.47
CA THR A 113 17.57 7.60 -0.31
C THR A 113 17.69 8.64 -1.42
N ASN A 114 17.72 9.94 -1.09
CA ASN A 114 18.16 10.98 -2.01
C ASN A 114 19.69 10.93 -2.21
N VAL A 115 20.38 10.31 -1.26
CA VAL A 115 21.82 10.02 -1.32
C VAL A 115 22.05 8.54 -1.05
N THR A 116 23.14 8.01 -1.58
CA THR A 116 23.63 6.67 -1.22
C THR A 116 24.54 6.80 -0.01
N ALA A 117 24.10 6.25 1.12
CA ALA A 117 24.92 6.08 2.30
C ALA A 117 25.55 4.68 2.28
N ARG A 118 26.84 4.62 2.60
CA ARG A 118 27.61 3.37 2.68
C ARG A 118 28.41 3.34 3.96
N THR A 119 28.30 2.25 4.71
CA THR A 119 29.10 2.02 5.92
C THR A 119 29.72 0.63 5.85
N ALA A 120 31.01 0.54 6.14
CA ALA A 120 31.76 -0.71 6.15
C ALA A 120 32.16 -1.06 7.58
N ILE A 121 31.92 -2.31 7.99
CA ILE A 121 32.26 -2.87 9.29
C ILE A 121 33.18 -4.05 9.04
N LYS A 122 34.41 -4.02 9.59
CA LYS A 122 35.29 -5.19 9.56
C LYS A 122 34.80 -6.23 10.57
N HIS A 123 34.95 -7.51 10.24
CA HIS A 123 34.66 -8.61 11.16
C HIS A 123 35.70 -9.72 11.09
N GLN A 124 35.58 -10.68 12.01
CA GLN A 124 36.45 -11.86 12.09
C GLN A 124 35.68 -13.18 11.92
N LEU A 125 34.42 -13.12 11.47
CA LEU A 125 33.63 -14.32 11.13
C LEU A 125 34.37 -15.15 10.08
N LYS A 126 34.40 -16.48 10.25
CA LYS A 126 35.15 -17.39 9.36
C LYS A 126 34.39 -17.73 8.08
N LEU A 127 33.06 -17.76 8.14
CA LEU A 127 32.12 -17.99 7.04
C LEU A 127 32.42 -19.29 6.25
N LYS A 128 32.55 -20.44 6.95
CA LYS A 128 32.88 -21.74 6.34
C LYS A 128 31.82 -22.84 6.44
N ASN A 129 30.99 -22.81 7.48
CA ASN A 129 29.99 -23.84 7.76
C ASN A 129 28.59 -23.21 7.74
N GLU A 130 27.91 -23.11 8.87
CA GLU A 130 26.56 -22.55 8.93
C GLU A 130 26.58 -21.03 9.00
N ILE A 131 25.64 -20.38 8.34
CA ILE A 131 25.38 -18.95 8.46
C ILE A 131 23.90 -18.71 8.74
N SER A 132 23.62 -17.80 9.68
CA SER A 132 22.30 -17.22 9.88
C SER A 132 22.40 -15.71 9.89
N ILE A 133 21.48 -15.04 9.19
CA ILE A 133 21.38 -13.58 9.12
C ILE A 133 19.96 -13.20 9.48
N LYS A 134 19.83 -12.24 10.40
CA LYS A 134 18.57 -11.64 10.80
C LYS A 134 18.67 -10.13 10.71
N ILE A 135 17.77 -9.51 9.96
CA ILE A 135 17.61 -8.06 9.87
C ILE A 135 16.27 -7.70 10.51
N GLU A 136 16.31 -7.17 11.72
CA GLU A 136 15.12 -6.82 12.50
C GLU A 136 14.87 -5.30 12.40
N ARG A 137 13.74 -4.91 11.82
CA ARG A 137 13.35 -3.52 11.68
C ARG A 137 12.26 -3.17 12.68
N GLY A 138 12.56 -2.27 13.60
CA GLY A 138 11.58 -1.63 14.48
C GLY A 138 10.87 -0.45 13.81
N LEU A 139 10.43 0.52 14.61
CA LEU A 139 9.79 1.73 14.10
C LEU A 139 10.78 2.65 13.36
N SER A 140 11.90 2.95 14.02
CA SER A 140 12.91 3.92 13.55
C SER A 140 14.33 3.33 13.44
N SER A 141 14.61 2.20 14.06
CA SER A 141 15.93 1.54 14.07
C SER A 141 15.88 0.12 13.50
N SER A 142 17.06 -0.38 13.11
CA SER A 142 17.24 -1.76 12.66
C SER A 142 18.43 -2.39 13.37
N THR A 143 18.30 -3.67 13.72
CA THR A 143 19.39 -4.49 14.23
C THR A 143 19.71 -5.57 13.20
N VAL A 144 20.99 -5.73 12.89
CA VAL A 144 21.48 -6.83 12.06
C VAL A 144 22.24 -7.79 12.96
N THR A 145 21.90 -9.06 12.90
CA THR A 145 22.59 -10.14 13.60
C THR A 145 23.04 -11.19 12.60
N ILE A 146 24.32 -11.50 12.60
CA ILE A 146 24.93 -12.56 11.80
C ILE A 146 25.55 -13.57 12.76
N ILE A 147 25.14 -14.83 12.63
CA ILE A 147 25.66 -15.96 13.39
C ILE A 147 26.39 -16.87 12.40
N ASN A 148 27.64 -17.18 12.70
CA ASN A 148 28.43 -18.17 11.97
C ASN A 148 29.04 -19.14 12.99
N GLU A 149 28.53 -20.37 13.03
CA GLU A 149 28.86 -21.34 14.07
C GLU A 149 28.60 -20.78 15.49
N ASN A 150 29.67 -20.61 16.28
CA ASN A 150 29.61 -20.08 17.65
C ASN A 150 29.86 -18.57 17.71
N ASP A 151 30.24 -17.93 16.60
CA ASP A 151 30.53 -16.50 16.55
C ASP A 151 29.26 -15.73 16.20
N THR A 152 28.99 -14.66 16.96
CA THR A 152 27.86 -13.74 16.72
C THR A 152 28.38 -12.33 16.52
N LEU A 153 27.97 -11.70 15.42
CA LEU A 153 28.13 -10.27 15.19
C LEU A 153 26.77 -9.61 15.18
N SER A 154 26.57 -8.60 16.03
CA SER A 154 25.36 -7.80 16.05
C SER A 154 25.69 -6.31 16.04
N PHE A 155 24.97 -5.54 15.22
CA PHE A 155 25.17 -4.10 15.09
C PHE A 155 23.88 -3.37 14.72
N SER A 156 23.80 -2.10 15.11
CA SER A 156 22.73 -1.20 14.68
C SER A 156 22.97 -0.75 13.24
N SER A 157 21.89 -0.69 12.46
CA SER A 157 21.91 -0.25 11.07
C SER A 157 20.77 0.74 10.79
N ASP A 158 20.97 1.60 9.80
CA ASP A 158 19.93 2.45 9.23
C ASP A 158 19.11 1.72 8.14
N PHE A 159 19.25 0.39 8.04
CA PHE A 159 18.57 -0.46 7.06
C PHE A 159 17.08 -0.14 6.98
N ILE A 160 16.64 0.27 5.80
CA ILE A 160 15.25 0.49 5.44
C ILE A 160 15.03 -0.11 4.06
N GLY A 161 13.86 -0.66 3.78
CA GLY A 161 13.63 -1.15 2.43
C GLY A 161 12.17 -1.24 2.08
N MET A 162 11.90 -0.98 0.81
CA MET A 162 10.60 -1.19 0.20
C MET A 162 10.73 -2.16 -0.97
N ASN A 163 9.61 -2.71 -1.39
CA ASN A 163 9.49 -3.77 -2.37
C ASN A 163 10.05 -5.10 -1.84
N GLN A 164 10.37 -6.01 -2.76
CA GLN A 164 10.76 -7.39 -2.47
C GLN A 164 12.06 -7.47 -1.65
N PRO A 165 12.04 -8.23 -0.53
CA PRO A 165 13.24 -8.79 0.06
C PRO A 165 13.95 -9.69 -0.96
N PHE A 166 15.27 -9.68 -0.95
CA PHE A 166 16.08 -10.50 -1.85
C PHE A 166 17.37 -10.99 -1.21
N ILE A 167 17.88 -12.09 -1.76
CA ILE A 167 19.25 -12.57 -1.58
C ILE A 167 19.89 -12.75 -2.95
N HIS A 168 21.18 -12.42 -3.06
CA HIS A 168 21.95 -12.59 -4.28
C HIS A 168 23.35 -13.10 -3.96
N SER A 169 23.81 -14.08 -4.73
CA SER A 169 25.15 -14.64 -4.61
C SER A 169 26.09 -14.09 -5.67
N SER A 170 27.32 -13.76 -5.26
CA SER A 170 28.45 -13.52 -6.17
C SER A 170 29.67 -14.28 -5.63
N GLY A 171 30.08 -15.31 -6.36
CA GLY A 171 31.14 -16.24 -5.95
C GLY A 171 30.80 -17.18 -4.79
N THR A 172 29.55 -17.13 -4.29
CA THR A 172 29.06 -17.87 -3.12
C THR A 172 28.14 -19.03 -3.54
N GLU A 173 28.15 -20.12 -2.77
CA GLU A 173 27.20 -21.23 -2.89
C GLU A 173 26.74 -21.64 -1.50
N ILE A 174 25.42 -21.64 -1.27
CA ILE A 174 24.82 -21.96 0.03
C ILE A 174 23.65 -22.91 -0.18
N LYS A 175 23.58 -23.99 0.60
CA LYS A 175 22.35 -24.78 0.76
C LYS A 175 21.47 -24.05 1.78
N VAL A 176 20.46 -23.35 1.28
CA VAL A 176 19.58 -22.50 2.07
C VAL A 176 18.51 -23.34 2.75
N ASP A 177 18.50 -23.31 4.08
CA ASP A 177 17.45 -23.91 4.89
C ASP A 177 16.19 -23.04 4.84
N THR A 178 16.35 -21.72 5.03
CA THR A 178 15.24 -20.77 5.05
C THR A 178 15.67 -19.39 4.57
N PHE A 179 14.82 -18.77 3.75
CA PHE A 179 14.82 -17.33 3.47
C PHE A 179 13.39 -16.80 3.62
N GLU A 180 13.16 -15.86 4.53
CA GLU A 180 11.81 -15.49 4.96
C GLU A 180 11.67 -13.98 5.26
N PHE A 181 10.48 -13.45 4.96
CA PHE A 181 10.06 -12.10 5.30
C PHE A 181 8.90 -12.13 6.28
N ILE A 182 9.17 -11.76 7.53
CA ILE A 182 8.22 -11.85 8.63
C ILE A 182 7.71 -10.45 8.95
N CYS A 183 6.40 -10.24 8.98
CA CYS A 183 5.77 -9.04 9.51
C CYS A 183 4.48 -9.44 10.23
N GLU A 184 4.44 -9.19 11.54
CA GLU A 184 3.29 -9.58 12.37
C GLU A 184 2.01 -8.83 11.99
N ASP A 185 2.13 -7.65 11.38
CA ASP A 185 0.98 -6.87 10.94
C ASP A 185 0.21 -7.54 9.79
N TYR A 186 0.77 -8.55 9.10
CA TYR A 186 -0.02 -9.41 8.20
C TYR A 186 -1.13 -10.18 8.92
N LYS A 187 -1.07 -10.35 10.24
CA LYS A 187 -2.14 -10.97 11.04
C LYS A 187 -3.23 -9.98 11.45
N SER A 188 -3.09 -8.70 11.09
CA SER A 188 -4.09 -7.68 11.40
C SER A 188 -5.33 -7.81 10.53
N ASP A 189 -6.49 -7.51 11.10
CA ASP A 189 -7.75 -7.38 10.39
C ASP A 189 -7.89 -6.05 9.62
N VAL A 190 -6.92 -5.13 9.74
CA VAL A 190 -6.92 -3.83 9.07
C VAL A 190 -5.63 -3.65 8.28
N PHE A 191 -5.73 -3.57 6.96
CA PHE A 191 -4.62 -3.23 6.07
C PHE A 191 -4.81 -1.83 5.47
N VAL A 192 -3.76 -1.04 5.47
CA VAL A 192 -3.72 0.32 4.92
C VAL A 192 -2.71 0.36 3.79
N PHE A 193 -3.19 0.68 2.59
CA PHE A 193 -2.38 0.87 1.39
C PHE A 193 -2.35 2.35 1.03
N GLY A 194 -1.16 2.87 0.74
CA GLY A 194 -1.00 4.30 0.49
C GLY A 194 0.26 4.68 -0.27
N ASP A 195 0.50 5.97 -0.30
CA ASP A 195 1.70 6.56 -0.89
C ASP A 195 2.61 7.19 0.18
N SER A 196 3.23 8.33 -0.13
CA SER A 196 4.05 9.08 0.81
C SER A 196 3.28 9.58 2.03
N TYR A 197 1.94 9.63 1.99
CA TYR A 197 1.08 9.98 3.12
C TYR A 197 0.97 8.89 4.20
N VAL A 198 1.37 7.65 3.87
CA VAL A 198 1.21 6.48 4.74
C VAL A 198 2.56 6.02 5.30
N SER A 199 2.83 6.40 6.55
CA SER A 199 4.02 5.96 7.30
C SER A 199 3.79 6.09 8.81
N SER A 200 4.11 5.04 9.57
CA SER A 200 3.98 5.06 11.04
C SER A 200 5.15 5.74 11.76
N ALA A 201 6.24 6.07 11.05
CA ALA A 201 7.47 6.58 11.66
C ALA A 201 7.68 8.10 11.51
N ASN A 202 6.72 8.82 10.93
CA ASN A 202 6.86 10.27 10.66
C ASN A 202 5.67 11.03 11.25
N PRO A 203 5.87 11.98 12.19
CA PRO A 203 4.78 12.74 12.82
C PRO A 203 4.03 13.65 11.83
N SER A 204 4.59 13.92 10.66
CA SER A 204 3.88 14.58 9.56
C SER A 204 3.03 13.59 8.74
N ARG A 205 2.70 12.40 9.25
CA ARG A 205 1.85 11.40 8.58
C ARG A 205 0.83 10.86 9.57
N TRP A 206 -0.42 10.74 9.15
CA TRP A 206 -1.50 10.34 10.06
C TRP A 206 -1.30 8.95 10.71
N PRO A 207 -0.69 7.93 10.05
CA PRO A 207 -0.54 6.62 10.69
C PRO A 207 0.37 6.65 11.92
N TYR A 208 1.28 7.63 12.02
CA TYR A 208 2.11 7.83 13.22
C TYR A 208 1.24 7.97 14.47
N TYR A 209 0.17 8.75 14.42
CA TYR A 209 -0.70 8.98 15.58
C TYR A 209 -1.58 7.77 15.91
N ILE A 210 -2.04 7.07 14.88
CA ILE A 210 -2.84 5.85 15.07
C ILE A 210 -1.99 4.76 15.71
N HIS A 211 -0.75 4.60 15.24
CA HIS A 211 0.21 3.69 15.84
C HIS A 211 0.61 4.12 17.26
N ALA A 212 0.86 5.42 17.49
CA ALA A 212 1.21 5.94 18.82
C ALA A 212 0.07 5.76 19.85
N ALA A 213 -1.18 5.69 19.39
CA ALA A 213 -2.34 5.36 20.21
C ALA A 213 -2.47 3.86 20.55
N GLY A 214 -1.56 3.01 20.05
CA GLY A 214 -1.51 1.58 20.36
C GLY A 214 -2.34 0.68 19.45
N TYR A 215 -2.86 1.21 18.33
CA TYR A 215 -3.69 0.42 17.42
C TYR A 215 -2.85 -0.31 16.36
N GLN A 216 -3.23 -1.55 16.06
CA GLN A 216 -2.56 -2.44 15.12
C GLN A 216 -3.20 -2.38 13.73
N PHE A 217 -2.38 -2.20 12.70
CA PHE A 217 -2.76 -2.26 11.30
C PHE A 217 -1.52 -2.48 10.44
N LEU A 218 -1.68 -3.13 9.29
CA LEU A 218 -0.62 -3.21 8.29
C LEU A 218 -0.49 -1.86 7.58
N CYS A 219 0.71 -1.29 7.59
CA CYS A 219 1.00 0.02 7.01
C CYS A 219 1.90 -0.12 5.77
N ASP A 220 1.30 -0.24 4.59
CA ASP A 220 1.99 -0.41 3.30
C ASP A 220 1.84 0.85 2.44
N GLY A 221 2.76 1.80 2.63
CA GLY A 221 2.77 3.08 1.91
C GLY A 221 4.00 3.28 1.02
N LEU A 222 3.86 3.41 -0.30
CA LEU A 222 5.00 3.62 -1.20
C LEU A 222 5.19 5.12 -1.49
N PRO A 223 6.23 5.82 -1.00
CA PRO A 223 6.48 7.20 -1.36
C PRO A 223 6.67 7.37 -2.87
N GLY A 224 5.88 8.28 -3.47
CA GLY A 224 5.83 8.46 -4.92
C GLY A 224 5.05 7.38 -5.68
N GLY A 225 4.54 6.37 -4.96
CA GLY A 225 3.75 5.27 -5.52
C GLY A 225 2.38 5.71 -6.00
N LYS A 226 1.93 5.07 -7.08
CA LYS A 226 0.62 5.29 -7.71
C LYS A 226 -0.33 4.14 -7.36
N SER A 227 -1.61 4.28 -7.75
CA SER A 227 -2.59 3.20 -7.64
C SER A 227 -2.12 1.90 -8.32
N LYS A 228 -1.41 2.00 -9.45
CA LYS A 228 -0.81 0.83 -10.12
C LYS A 228 0.15 0.05 -9.21
N ASP A 229 1.08 0.75 -8.56
CA ASP A 229 2.13 0.10 -7.77
C ASP A 229 1.52 -0.56 -6.53
N SER A 230 0.58 0.14 -5.89
CA SER A 230 -0.10 -0.37 -4.69
C SER A 230 -1.04 -1.54 -4.99
N TYR A 231 -1.52 -1.66 -6.24
CA TYR A 231 -2.28 -2.83 -6.67
C TYR A 231 -1.45 -4.11 -6.61
N ASP A 232 -0.15 -4.03 -6.95
CA ASP A 232 0.74 -5.18 -6.83
C ASP A 232 0.96 -5.56 -5.36
N PHE A 233 1.08 -4.57 -4.45
CA PHE A 233 1.25 -4.81 -3.01
C PHE A 233 0.01 -5.38 -2.33
N ILE A 234 -1.21 -4.92 -2.66
CA ILE A 234 -2.43 -5.49 -2.07
C ILE A 234 -2.65 -6.94 -2.51
N ASN A 235 -2.35 -7.29 -3.76
CA ASN A 235 -2.41 -8.68 -4.22
C ASN A 235 -1.41 -9.56 -3.43
N ALA A 236 -0.18 -9.08 -3.25
CA ALA A 236 0.85 -9.76 -2.49
C ALA A 236 0.52 -9.89 -0.99
N ALA A 237 -0.14 -8.88 -0.41
CA ALA A 237 -0.62 -8.96 0.97
C ALA A 237 -1.77 -9.97 1.12
N PHE A 238 -2.75 -9.94 0.21
CA PHE A 238 -3.92 -10.83 0.24
C PHE A 238 -3.58 -12.30 -0.01
N SER A 239 -2.45 -12.59 -0.65
CA SER A 239 -1.95 -13.98 -0.75
C SER A 239 -1.39 -14.52 0.56
N ILE A 240 -1.01 -13.65 1.51
CA ILE A 240 -0.56 -14.05 2.84
C ILE A 240 -1.76 -14.14 3.78
N HIS A 241 -2.55 -13.07 3.85
CA HIS A 241 -3.71 -12.97 4.72
C HIS A 241 -4.73 -11.99 4.13
N LYS A 242 -6.02 -12.34 4.25
CA LYS A 242 -7.13 -11.50 3.83
C LYS A 242 -7.69 -10.79 5.07
N PRO A 243 -7.51 -9.46 5.20
CA PRO A 243 -8.00 -8.72 6.36
C PRO A 243 -9.52 -8.57 6.31
N LYS A 244 -10.12 -8.15 7.43
CA LYS A 244 -11.52 -7.72 7.44
C LYS A 244 -11.73 -6.40 6.70
N TYR A 245 -10.78 -5.47 6.82
CA TYR A 245 -10.82 -4.15 6.20
C TYR A 245 -9.56 -3.86 5.39
N ALA A 246 -9.75 -3.34 4.18
CA ALA A 246 -8.67 -2.74 3.38
C ALA A 246 -8.97 -1.26 3.19
N ILE A 247 -8.02 -0.40 3.57
CA ILE A 247 -8.12 1.05 3.46
C ILE A 247 -7.22 1.51 2.31
N TRP A 248 -7.82 2.12 1.30
CA TRP A 248 -7.16 2.52 0.07
C TRP A 248 -6.94 4.05 0.01
N CYS A 249 -5.69 4.46 0.22
CA CYS A 249 -5.26 5.85 0.35
C CYS A 249 -4.34 6.28 -0.82
N LEU A 250 -4.74 6.04 -2.07
CA LEU A 250 -3.93 6.35 -3.27
C LEU A 250 -4.63 7.37 -4.17
N GLY A 251 -3.81 8.19 -4.83
CA GLY A 251 -4.26 9.13 -5.86
C GLY A 251 -3.38 10.37 -6.00
N MET A 252 -2.58 10.71 -4.97
CA MET A 252 -1.76 11.93 -4.99
C MET A 252 -0.64 11.87 -6.03
N ASN A 253 -0.06 10.70 -6.30
CA ASN A 253 1.00 10.55 -7.31
C ASN A 253 0.48 10.04 -8.66
N ASP A 254 -0.79 9.65 -8.72
CA ASP A 254 -1.48 9.39 -9.98
C ASP A 254 -1.64 10.70 -10.77
N LYS A 255 -1.97 10.58 -12.05
CA LYS A 255 -2.13 11.76 -12.89
C LYS A 255 -3.29 12.63 -12.38
N SER A 256 -3.11 13.94 -12.43
CA SER A 256 -4.12 14.92 -12.03
C SER A 256 -5.42 14.73 -12.81
N ASP A 257 -6.51 15.09 -12.16
CA ASP A 257 -7.84 15.13 -12.76
C ASP A 257 -7.95 16.29 -13.76
N VAL A 258 -8.80 16.09 -14.76
CA VAL A 258 -9.22 17.17 -15.66
C VAL A 258 -10.53 17.72 -15.11
N GLU A 259 -10.50 18.96 -14.63
CA GLU A 259 -11.62 19.58 -13.92
C GLU A 259 -12.11 18.73 -12.73
N ARG A 260 -13.32 18.20 -12.78
CA ARG A 260 -13.92 17.31 -11.77
C ARG A 260 -14.12 15.89 -12.29
N VAL A 261 -13.34 15.48 -13.29
CA VAL A 261 -13.37 14.12 -13.83
C VAL A 261 -12.15 13.35 -13.33
N ALA A 262 -12.40 12.28 -12.57
CA ALA A 262 -11.36 11.40 -12.05
C ALA A 262 -10.50 10.86 -13.20
N ASN A 263 -9.18 10.85 -13.01
CA ASN A 263 -8.27 10.29 -13.98
C ASN A 263 -8.59 8.80 -14.30
N ASP A 264 -8.63 8.46 -15.59
CA ASP A 264 -9.03 7.12 -16.07
C ASP A 264 -8.10 5.99 -15.61
N GLU A 265 -6.78 6.22 -15.53
CA GLU A 265 -5.83 5.20 -15.08
C GLU A 265 -6.03 4.91 -13.59
N TRP A 266 -6.13 5.96 -12.77
CA TRP A 266 -6.45 5.83 -11.35
C TRP A 266 -7.76 5.06 -11.15
N LYS A 267 -8.81 5.45 -11.90
CA LYS A 267 -10.14 4.82 -11.82
C LYS A 267 -10.09 3.34 -12.20
N ALA A 268 -9.36 2.99 -13.25
CA ALA A 268 -9.20 1.60 -13.67
C ALA A 268 -8.55 0.73 -12.58
N TYR A 269 -7.62 1.27 -11.78
CA TYR A 269 -7.05 0.53 -10.64
C TYR A 269 -8.00 0.49 -9.44
N VAL A 270 -8.77 1.54 -9.19
CA VAL A 270 -9.84 1.51 -8.17
C VAL A 270 -10.85 0.42 -8.47
N GLU A 271 -11.27 0.26 -9.73
CA GLU A 271 -12.17 -0.82 -10.16
C GLU A 271 -11.57 -2.21 -9.93
N LYS A 272 -10.25 -2.37 -10.14
CA LYS A 272 -9.56 -3.62 -9.83
C LYS A 272 -9.50 -3.90 -8.32
N VAL A 273 -9.26 -2.88 -7.50
CA VAL A 273 -9.23 -3.01 -6.03
C VAL A 273 -10.61 -3.37 -5.48
N ILE A 274 -11.67 -2.73 -6.01
CA ILE A 274 -13.06 -3.09 -5.69
C ILE A 274 -13.28 -4.58 -5.96
N LYS A 275 -12.98 -5.03 -7.18
CA LYS A 275 -13.14 -6.42 -7.57
C LYS A 275 -12.35 -7.38 -6.67
N LEU A 276 -11.08 -7.05 -6.38
CA LEU A 276 -10.22 -7.87 -5.51
C LEU A 276 -10.81 -8.00 -4.10
N CYS A 277 -11.32 -6.90 -3.53
CA CYS A 277 -11.93 -6.89 -2.21
C CYS A 277 -13.24 -7.70 -2.18
N ASP A 278 -14.10 -7.53 -3.20
CA ASP A 278 -15.34 -8.29 -3.34
C ASP A 278 -15.07 -9.81 -3.44
N GLU A 279 -14.15 -10.22 -4.31
CA GLU A 279 -13.75 -11.62 -4.49
C GLU A 279 -13.07 -12.21 -3.25
N SER A 280 -12.49 -11.36 -2.41
CA SER A 280 -11.80 -11.76 -1.16
C SER A 280 -12.66 -11.61 0.08
N ASN A 281 -13.92 -11.15 -0.04
CA ASN A 281 -14.82 -10.83 1.07
C ASN A 281 -14.18 -9.86 2.10
N VAL A 282 -13.45 -8.86 1.59
CA VAL A 282 -12.82 -7.79 2.38
C VAL A 282 -13.65 -6.51 2.25
N THR A 283 -13.91 -5.83 3.36
CA THR A 283 -14.60 -4.53 3.34
C THR A 283 -13.63 -3.44 2.91
N LEU A 284 -13.81 -2.91 1.70
CA LEU A 284 -13.04 -1.78 1.19
C LEU A 284 -13.52 -0.46 1.80
N ILE A 285 -12.57 0.34 2.29
CA ILE A 285 -12.77 1.71 2.74
C ILE A 285 -11.87 2.62 1.89
N PHE A 286 -12.45 3.61 1.23
CA PHE A 286 -11.66 4.59 0.48
C PHE A 286 -11.14 5.70 1.39
N ALA A 287 -10.18 6.47 0.89
CA ALA A 287 -9.86 7.77 1.44
C ALA A 287 -9.92 8.84 0.34
N THR A 288 -10.45 10.02 0.68
CA THR A 288 -10.29 11.18 -0.20
C THR A 288 -8.83 11.66 -0.17
N VAL A 289 -8.36 12.24 -1.27
CA VAL A 289 -6.99 12.70 -1.45
C VAL A 289 -7.03 14.23 -1.55
N PRO A 290 -6.37 14.97 -0.65
CA PRO A 290 -6.36 16.43 -0.73
C PRO A 290 -5.87 16.94 -2.09
N THR A 291 -6.48 18.03 -2.57
CA THR A 291 -5.97 18.77 -3.74
C THR A 291 -4.83 19.70 -3.29
N VAL A 292 -3.82 19.88 -4.15
CA VAL A 292 -2.73 20.84 -3.95
C VAL A 292 -2.49 21.61 -5.24
N GLU A 293 -1.76 22.73 -5.18
CA GLU A 293 -1.55 23.63 -6.33
C GLU A 293 -1.11 22.91 -7.61
N ILE A 294 -0.17 21.96 -7.48
CA ILE A 294 0.38 21.23 -8.63
C ILE A 294 -0.42 19.98 -9.02
N ARG A 295 -1.44 19.58 -8.24
CA ARG A 295 -2.19 18.33 -8.44
C ARG A 295 -3.65 18.44 -8.02
N ASN A 296 -4.51 18.38 -9.02
CA ASN A 296 -5.97 18.35 -8.87
C ASN A 296 -6.48 16.92 -8.61
N ASN A 297 -7.20 16.73 -7.51
CA ASN A 297 -7.80 15.44 -7.10
C ASN A 297 -9.32 15.54 -6.89
N ARG A 298 -9.95 16.63 -7.34
CA ARG A 298 -11.39 16.88 -7.12
C ARG A 298 -12.28 15.81 -7.73
N GLY A 299 -11.97 15.36 -8.94
CA GLY A 299 -12.72 14.29 -9.60
C GLY A 299 -12.60 12.94 -8.90
N LYS A 300 -11.41 12.59 -8.41
CA LYS A 300 -11.21 11.38 -7.58
C LYS A 300 -12.03 11.46 -6.29
N ASN A 301 -12.03 12.61 -5.62
CA ASN A 301 -12.79 12.79 -4.39
C ASN A 301 -14.30 12.76 -4.62
N ASP A 302 -14.77 13.38 -5.70
CA ASP A 302 -16.19 13.32 -6.12
C ASP A 302 -16.60 11.87 -6.39
N PHE A 303 -15.74 11.09 -7.07
CA PHE A 303 -15.97 9.65 -7.28
C PHE A 303 -16.05 8.88 -5.96
N VAL A 304 -15.09 9.08 -5.04
CA VAL A 304 -15.07 8.39 -3.73
C VAL A 304 -16.36 8.68 -2.95
N ARG A 305 -16.75 9.95 -2.84
CA ARG A 305 -17.96 10.36 -2.12
C ARG A 305 -19.25 9.82 -2.75
N ALA A 306 -19.29 9.70 -4.08
CA ALA A 306 -20.45 9.17 -4.81
C ALA A 306 -20.47 7.63 -4.95
N SER A 307 -19.40 6.94 -4.54
CA SER A 307 -19.20 5.52 -4.83
C SER A 307 -20.16 4.57 -4.08
N GLY A 308 -20.76 5.04 -2.98
CA GLY A 308 -21.55 4.20 -2.07
C GLY A 308 -20.72 3.34 -1.10
N TYR A 309 -19.38 3.38 -1.21
CA TYR A 309 -18.48 2.77 -0.23
C TYR A 309 -18.28 3.70 0.96
N ARG A 310 -17.96 3.11 2.12
CA ARG A 310 -17.45 3.88 3.26
C ARG A 310 -16.12 4.53 2.86
N TYR A 311 -15.89 5.74 3.35
CA TYR A 311 -14.64 6.44 3.11
C TYR A 311 -14.19 7.28 4.32
N ILE A 312 -12.91 7.61 4.33
CA ILE A 312 -12.28 8.55 5.26
C ILE A 312 -12.02 9.87 4.53
N ASP A 313 -12.62 10.98 4.98
CA ASP A 313 -12.53 12.27 4.26
C ASP A 313 -11.30 13.09 4.68
N PHE A 314 -10.10 12.64 4.29
CA PHE A 314 -8.87 13.38 4.57
C PHE A 314 -8.81 14.76 3.91
N ASP A 315 -9.41 14.90 2.72
CA ASP A 315 -9.53 16.19 2.03
C ASP A 315 -10.31 17.20 2.88
N GLU A 316 -11.49 16.84 3.40
CA GLU A 316 -12.26 17.70 4.32
C GLU A 316 -11.50 17.97 5.63
N ALA A 317 -10.69 17.02 6.11
CA ALA A 317 -9.92 17.19 7.34
C ALA A 317 -8.93 18.38 7.23
N VAL A 318 -8.30 18.56 6.06
CA VAL A 318 -7.19 19.51 5.91
C VAL A 318 -7.43 20.65 4.92
N SER A 319 -8.44 20.53 4.06
CA SER A 319 -8.73 21.48 2.97
C SER A 319 -10.22 21.81 2.88
N ASP A 320 -10.57 22.74 1.99
CA ASP A 320 -11.95 23.11 1.63
C ASP A 320 -12.51 22.33 0.44
N GLY A 321 -11.76 21.34 -0.07
CA GLY A 321 -12.10 20.56 -1.26
C GLY A 321 -11.70 21.20 -2.60
N GLU A 322 -11.26 22.46 -2.59
CA GLU A 322 -10.73 23.16 -3.78
C GLU A 322 -9.20 23.24 -3.78
N GLY A 323 -8.56 22.62 -2.78
CA GLY A 323 -7.11 22.64 -2.60
C GLY A 323 -6.61 23.81 -1.76
N ASN A 324 -7.51 24.58 -1.12
CA ASN A 324 -7.11 25.57 -0.13
C ASN A 324 -6.98 24.89 1.22
N TRP A 325 -5.74 24.56 1.59
CA TRP A 325 -5.46 23.94 2.88
C TRP A 325 -5.69 24.92 4.02
N LYS A 326 -6.23 24.42 5.12
CA LYS A 326 -6.40 25.16 6.37
C LYS A 326 -5.03 25.62 6.88
N ALA A 327 -5.01 26.77 7.55
CA ALA A 327 -3.78 27.45 7.96
C ALA A 327 -2.80 26.50 8.70
N GLY A 328 -1.57 26.44 8.20
CA GLY A 328 -0.48 25.64 8.78
C GLY A 328 -0.58 24.12 8.57
N MET A 329 -1.63 23.62 7.92
CA MET A 329 -1.81 22.17 7.72
C MET A 329 -1.00 21.61 6.56
N LEU A 330 -0.62 22.43 5.57
CA LEU A 330 0.24 22.05 4.45
C LEU A 330 1.72 22.33 4.78
N ALA A 331 2.59 21.38 4.51
CA ALA A 331 4.03 21.54 4.67
C ALA A 331 4.62 22.46 3.59
N LYS A 332 5.85 22.92 3.82
CA LYS A 332 6.56 23.82 2.90
C LYS A 332 6.83 23.22 1.52
N ASP A 333 6.75 21.90 1.39
CA ASP A 333 6.91 21.22 0.10
C ASP A 333 5.67 21.33 -0.80
N GLY A 334 4.57 21.92 -0.30
CA GLY A 334 3.35 22.16 -1.06
C GLY A 334 2.56 20.90 -1.41
N VAL A 335 2.97 19.74 -0.90
CA VAL A 335 2.36 18.45 -1.24
C VAL A 335 1.93 17.68 -0.01
N HIS A 336 2.68 17.69 1.09
CA HIS A 336 2.42 16.84 2.25
C HIS A 336 1.83 17.62 3.42
N PRO A 337 1.11 16.94 4.34
CA PRO A 337 0.67 17.60 5.55
C PRO A 337 1.88 17.98 6.42
N ALA A 338 1.78 19.13 7.07
CA ALA A 338 2.54 19.45 8.27
C ALA A 338 2.02 18.60 9.45
N GLU A 339 2.73 18.62 10.57
CA GLU A 339 2.35 17.84 11.77
C GLU A 339 0.89 18.06 12.20
N ILE A 340 0.43 19.32 12.22
CA ILE A 340 -0.95 19.63 12.60
C ILE A 340 -1.98 19.11 11.60
N GLY A 341 -1.65 19.10 10.30
CA GLY A 341 -2.50 18.50 9.27
C GLY A 341 -2.56 16.98 9.43
N ALA A 342 -1.44 16.34 9.76
CA ALA A 342 -1.39 14.90 10.02
C ALA A 342 -2.20 14.48 11.26
N LYS A 343 -2.23 15.31 12.32
CA LYS A 343 -3.11 15.13 13.47
C LYS A 343 -4.58 15.23 13.07
N ALA A 344 -4.96 16.27 12.33
CA ALA A 344 -6.33 16.43 11.84
C ALA A 344 -6.78 15.25 10.96
N MET A 345 -5.91 14.75 10.09
CA MET A 345 -6.17 13.53 9.33
C MET A 345 -6.32 12.29 10.23
N ALA A 346 -5.50 12.14 11.27
CA ALA A 346 -5.63 11.04 12.22
C ALA A 346 -6.95 11.10 13.01
N ASP A 347 -7.36 12.29 13.46
CA ASP A 347 -8.65 12.49 14.12
C ASP A 347 -9.81 12.12 13.17
N ARG A 348 -9.71 12.52 11.90
CA ARG A 348 -10.69 12.15 10.88
C ARG A 348 -10.73 10.64 10.65
N PHE A 349 -9.58 9.97 10.59
CA PHE A 349 -9.51 8.51 10.52
C PHE A 349 -10.25 7.84 11.67
N MET A 350 -10.02 8.30 12.91
CA MET A 350 -10.67 7.75 14.09
C MET A 350 -12.18 8.03 14.14
N ALA A 351 -12.63 9.14 13.55
CA ALA A 351 -14.04 9.51 13.46
C ALA A 351 -14.77 8.70 12.39
N ASP A 352 -14.16 8.53 11.21
CA ASP A 352 -14.76 7.82 10.08
C ASP A 352 -14.59 6.31 10.17
N PHE A 353 -13.60 5.82 10.92
CA PHE A 353 -13.32 4.40 11.18
C PHE A 353 -13.02 4.12 12.68
N PRO A 354 -14.00 4.31 13.58
CA PRO A 354 -13.82 4.09 15.01
C PRO A 354 -13.51 2.64 15.38
N GLU A 355 -13.83 1.66 14.53
CA GLU A 355 -13.56 0.24 14.75
C GLU A 355 -12.08 -0.09 14.88
N ILE A 356 -11.18 0.78 14.41
CA ILE A 356 -9.73 0.64 14.64
C ILE A 356 -9.39 0.44 16.11
N LYS A 357 -10.20 1.00 17.03
CA LYS A 357 -10.03 0.88 18.49
C LYS A 357 -10.13 -0.56 19.00
N ASN A 358 -10.72 -1.47 18.22
CA ASN A 358 -10.83 -2.88 18.57
C ASN A 358 -9.56 -3.68 18.23
N TYR A 359 -8.60 -3.08 17.52
CA TYR A 359 -7.39 -3.73 17.04
C TYR A 359 -6.18 -3.14 17.77
N ILE A 360 -5.81 -3.73 18.91
CA ILE A 360 -4.72 -3.25 19.78
C ILE A 360 -3.47 -4.10 19.52
N ARG A 361 -2.30 -3.46 19.53
CA ARG A 361 -1.01 -4.15 19.36
C ARG A 361 -0.52 -4.85 20.63
#